data_AF-A0A3D4QMK8-F1
#
_entry.id   AF-A0A3D4QMK8-F1
#
_cell.length_a   1.000
_cell.length_b   1.000
_cell.length_c   1.000
_cell.angle_alpha   90.00
_cell.angle_beta   90.00
_cell.angle_gamma   90.00
#
_symmetry.space_group_name_H-M   'P 1'
#
loop_
_entity.id
_entity.type
_entity.pdbx_description
1 polymer ?
#
loop_
_entity_poly.entity_id
_entity_poly.type
_entity_poly.pdbx_seq_one_letter_code
_entity_poly.pdbx_strand_id
1 'polypeptide(L)'
;TKVVGGGLLSRHRHPAPVHGFVIKGRWRYLERDWIAEAGSYLYEPPGDIHTLVVEPDCDEMITLFHNSGALIYCDADGNTVGTT
;
A
#
# COMPACT_ATOMS: atom_id res chain seq x y z
N THR A 1 0.71 4.23 8.99
CA THR A 1 -0.26 3.11 9.00
C THR A 1 0.32 1.92 9.73
N LYS A 2 -0.47 1.28 10.60
CA LYS A 2 -0.16 -0.01 11.23
C LYS A 2 -1.16 -1.05 10.72
N VAL A 3 -0.67 -2.19 10.29
CA VAL A 3 -1.50 -3.31 9.84
C VAL A 3 -1.02 -4.58 10.54
N VAL A 4 -1.95 -5.36 11.08
CA VAL A 4 -1.66 -6.67 11.71
C VAL A 4 -1.46 -7.73 10.63
N GLY A 5 -0.74 -8.80 10.96
CA GLY A 5 -0.49 -9.92 10.04
C GLY A 5 -1.76 -10.45 9.38
N GLY A 6 -1.66 -10.76 8.08
CA GLY A 6 -2.79 -11.16 7.25
C GLY A 6 -3.69 -10.00 6.80
N GLY A 7 -3.33 -8.75 7.12
CA GLY A 7 -4.07 -7.58 6.67
C GLY A 7 -3.90 -7.29 5.18
N LEU A 8 -4.97 -6.79 4.57
CA LEU A 8 -5.04 -6.41 3.17
C LEU A 8 -5.66 -5.01 3.05
N LEU A 9 -5.04 -4.15 2.24
CA LEU A 9 -5.65 -2.92 1.78
C LEU A 9 -6.11 -3.13 0.34
N SER A 10 -7.43 -3.02 0.13
CA SER A 10 -8.05 -3.20 -1.18
C SER A 10 -7.40 -2.36 -2.26
N ARG A 11 -7.46 -2.87 -3.49
CA ARG A 11 -6.90 -2.21 -4.66
C ARG A 11 -7.39 -0.77 -4.77
N HIS A 12 -6.45 0.14 -4.97
CA HIS A 12 -6.74 1.57 -5.07
C HIS A 12 -5.67 2.27 -5.91
N ARG A 13 -5.95 3.52 -6.25
CA ARG A 13 -4.99 4.47 -6.80
C ARG A 13 -5.03 5.79 -6.06
N HIS A 14 -3.96 6.56 -6.20
CA HIS A 14 -3.85 7.92 -5.67
C HIS A 14 -3.73 8.92 -6.83
N PRO A 15 -4.48 10.03 -6.83
CA PRO A 15 -4.35 11.08 -7.86
C PRO A 15 -3.10 11.95 -7.65
N ALA A 16 -2.42 11.78 -6.51
CA ALA A 16 -1.22 12.51 -6.08
C ALA A 16 -0.16 11.51 -5.61
N PRO A 17 1.13 11.89 -5.50
CA PRO A 17 2.17 10.96 -5.11
C PRO A 17 2.00 10.47 -3.67
N VAL A 18 2.49 9.27 -3.42
CA VAL A 18 2.65 8.72 -2.07
C VAL A 18 4.11 8.38 -1.81
N HIS A 19 4.57 8.76 -0.62
CA HIS A 19 5.89 8.40 -0.11
C HIS A 19 5.70 7.46 1.08
N GLY A 20 6.40 6.33 1.09
CA GLY A 20 6.37 5.38 2.19
C GLY A 20 7.76 5.13 2.76
N PHE A 21 7.85 5.03 4.08
CA PHE A 21 9.05 4.57 4.79
C PHE A 21 8.68 3.49 5.79
N VAL A 22 9.23 2.29 5.62
CA VAL A 22 8.89 1.14 6.45
C VAL A 22 9.67 1.20 7.75
N ILE A 23 8.96 1.30 8.87
CA ILE A 23 9.53 1.37 10.22
C ILE A 23 9.70 -0.04 10.81
N LYS A 24 8.73 -0.93 10.57
CA LYS A 24 8.72 -2.30 11.12
C LYS A 24 7.98 -3.26 10.22
N GLY A 25 8.38 -4.52 10.26
CA GLY A 25 7.71 -5.62 9.57
C GLY A 25 8.02 -5.65 8.08
N ARG A 26 7.16 -6.36 7.34
CA ARG A 26 7.26 -6.46 5.89
C ARG A 26 5.89 -6.54 5.25
N TRP A 27 5.82 -6.07 4.01
CA TRP A 27 4.61 -6.12 3.19
C TRP A 27 5.00 -5.99 1.71
N ARG A 28 4.06 -6.27 0.82
CA ARG A 28 4.28 -6.11 -0.63
C ARG A 28 3.05 -5.58 -1.33
N TYR A 29 3.27 -5.06 -2.53
CA TYR A 29 2.22 -4.88 -3.52
C TYR A 29 2.10 -6.15 -4.35
N LEU A 30 0.87 -6.61 -4.62
CA LEU A 30 0.65 -7.78 -5.48
C LEU A 30 1.14 -7.55 -6.92
N GLU A 31 1.20 -6.28 -7.33
CA GLU A 31 1.59 -5.80 -8.65
C GLU A 31 3.10 -5.56 -8.79
N ARG A 32 3.90 -5.97 -7.79
CA ARG A 32 5.36 -5.79 -7.74
C ARG A 32 6.05 -7.11 -7.40
N ASP A 33 7.31 -7.23 -7.81
CA ASP A 33 8.17 -8.39 -7.60
C ASP A 33 9.05 -8.28 -6.34
N TRP A 34 8.98 -7.15 -5.64
CA TRP A 34 9.73 -6.87 -4.43
C TRP A 34 8.87 -6.92 -3.17
N ILE A 35 9.55 -7.09 -2.03
CA ILE A 35 8.98 -7.01 -0.68
C ILE A 35 9.62 -5.82 0.03
N ALA A 36 8.81 -4.94 0.62
CA ALA A 36 9.31 -3.85 1.43
C ALA A 36 9.47 -4.31 2.87
N GLU A 37 10.67 -4.10 3.42
CA GLU A 37 11.04 -4.46 4.79
C GLU A 37 11.49 -3.21 5.56
N ALA A 38 11.67 -3.31 6.88
CA ALA A 38 12.12 -2.19 7.70
C ALA A 38 13.36 -1.48 7.13
N GLY A 39 13.30 -0.15 7.00
CA GLY A 39 14.31 0.68 6.35
C GLY A 39 14.07 0.94 4.87
N SER A 40 13.13 0.24 4.23
CA SER A 40 12.78 0.46 2.83
C SER A 40 12.07 1.80 2.64
N TYR A 41 12.41 2.49 1.56
CA TYR A 41 11.67 3.63 1.04
C TYR A 41 10.95 3.23 -0.24
N LEU A 42 9.73 3.75 -0.41
CA LEU A 42 8.94 3.57 -1.62
C LEU A 42 8.33 4.90 -2.08
N TYR A 43 8.16 4.98 -3.39
CA TYR A 43 7.52 6.10 -4.07
C TYR A 43 6.48 5.53 -5.02
N GLU A 44 5.24 5.96 -4.84
CA GLU A 44 4.13 5.64 -5.75
C GLU A 44 3.84 6.89 -6.59
N PRO A 45 4.03 6.82 -7.91
CA PRO A 45 3.69 7.92 -8.79
C PRO A 45 2.15 8.09 -8.85
N PRO A 46 1.66 9.31 -9.17
CA PRO A 46 0.23 9.53 -9.37
C PRO A 46 -0.38 8.57 -10.39
N GLY A 47 -1.55 8.03 -10.07
CA GLY A 47 -2.29 7.10 -10.91
C GLY A 47 -1.87 5.63 -10.81
N ASP A 48 -0.82 5.32 -10.05
CA ASP A 48 -0.41 3.94 -9.80
C ASP A 48 -1.53 3.15 -9.09
N ILE A 49 -1.81 1.94 -9.58
CA ILE A 49 -2.83 1.04 -9.03
C ILE A 49 -2.11 -0.10 -8.33
N HIS A 50 -2.41 -0.31 -7.05
CA HIS A 50 -1.76 -1.35 -6.26
C HIS A 50 -2.64 -1.91 -5.14
N THR A 51 -2.24 -3.07 -4.64
CA THR A 51 -2.90 -3.81 -3.57
C THR A 51 -1.89 -4.18 -2.49
N LEU A 52 -1.98 -3.54 -1.31
CA LEU A 52 -1.05 -3.78 -0.20
C LEU A 52 -1.46 -5.04 0.55
N VAL A 53 -0.50 -5.95 0.75
CA VAL A 53 -0.71 -7.19 1.50
C VAL A 53 0.39 -7.38 2.54
N VAL A 54 -0.03 -7.78 3.73
CA VAL A 54 0.84 -8.21 4.83
C VAL A 54 0.67 -9.71 4.99
N GLU A 55 1.75 -10.47 4.82
CA GLU A 55 1.70 -11.92 4.93
C GLU A 55 1.36 -12.36 6.37
N PRO A 56 0.70 -13.52 6.58
CA PRO A 56 0.26 -13.97 7.91
C PRO A 56 1.38 -14.20 8.92
N ASP A 57 2.60 -14.46 8.44
CA ASP A 57 3.77 -14.72 9.28
C ASP A 57 4.49 -13.44 9.75
N CYS A 58 3.95 -12.26 9.42
CA CYS A 58 4.40 -10.98 9.93
C CYS A 58 3.43 -10.47 10.99
N ASP A 59 3.84 -10.45 12.26
CA ASP A 59 2.99 -10.03 13.39
C ASP A 59 2.33 -8.66 13.15
N GLU A 60 3.12 -7.69 12.69
CA GLU A 60 2.66 -6.37 12.31
C GLU A 60 3.65 -5.70 11.34
N MET A 61 3.10 -4.85 10.47
CA MET A 61 3.87 -3.84 9.75
C MET A 61 3.54 -2.44 10.28
N ILE A 62 4.56 -1.57 10.29
CA ILE A 62 4.41 -0.14 10.54
C ILE A 62 5.14 0.61 9.43
N THR A 63 4.40 1.41 8.67
CA THR A 63 4.93 2.23 7.56
C THR A 63 4.42 3.64 7.73
N LEU A 64 5.33 4.62 7.69
CA LEU A 64 4.96 6.02 7.56
C LEU A 64 4.62 6.28 6.11
N PHE A 65 3.36 6.61 5.83
CA PHE A 65 2.93 7.07 4.52
C PHE A 65 2.65 8.56 4.58
N HIS A 66 3.26 9.31 3.67
CA HIS A 66 2.84 10.66 3.33
C HIS A 66 2.03 10.57 2.03
N ASN A 67 0.71 10.63 2.18
CA ASN A 67 -0.23 10.68 1.07
C ASN A 67 -0.64 12.13 0.80
N SER A 68 -0.42 12.62 -0.42
CA SER A 68 -0.77 13.98 -0.83
C SER A 68 -2.13 14.09 -1.52
N GLY A 69 -2.95 13.02 -1.53
CA GLY A 69 -4.26 13.00 -2.19
C GLY A 69 -5.25 12.00 -1.58
N ALA A 70 -6.37 11.82 -2.27
CA ALA A 70 -7.42 10.86 -1.88
C ALA A 70 -7.05 9.42 -2.25
N LEU A 71 -7.61 8.44 -1.54
CA LEU A 71 -7.59 7.05 -2.00
C LEU A 71 -8.83 6.81 -2.86
N ILE A 72 -8.63 6.31 -4.07
CA ILE A 72 -9.69 5.94 -5.01
C ILE A 72 -9.70 4.42 -5.12
N TYR A 73 -10.70 3.78 -4.52
CA TYR A 73 -10.84 2.32 -4.53
C TYR A 73 -11.27 1.84 -5.92
N CYS A 74 -10.67 0.73 -6.37
CA CYS A 74 -10.92 0.15 -7.68
C CYS A 74 -11.39 -1.30 -7.59
N ASP A 75 -12.26 -1.70 -8.53
CA ASP A 75 -12.60 -3.12 -8.74
C ASP A 75 -11.49 -3.87 -9.51
N ALA A 76 -11.77 -5.12 -9.87
CA ALA A 76 -10.83 -5.97 -10.61
C ALA A 76 -10.50 -5.44 -12.01
N ASP A 77 -11.45 -4.73 -12.64
CA ASP A 77 -11.34 -4.15 -13.99
C ASP A 77 -10.76 -2.72 -13.97
N GLY A 78 -10.48 -2.17 -12.78
CA GLY A 78 -9.92 -0.83 -12.59
C GLY A 78 -10.97 0.29 -12.52
N ASN A 79 -12.26 -0.03 -12.50
CA ASN A 79 -13.32 0.97 -12.34
C ASN A 79 -13.36 1.48 -10.91
N THR A 80 -13.77 2.74 -10.75
CA THR A 80 -13.87 3.38 -9.43
C THR A 80 -15.11 2.90 -8.70
N VAL A 81 -14.93 2.38 -7.48
CA VAL A 81 -16.03 1.87 -6.63
C VAL A 81 -16.22 2.68 -5.35
N GLY A 82 -15.29 3.59 -5.04
CA GLY A 82 -15.42 4.49 -3.90
C GLY A 82 -14.21 5.40 -3.75
N THR A 83 -14.34 6.42 -2.89
CA THR A 83 -13.27 7.34 -2.51
C THR A 83 -13.31 7.57 -1.01
N THR A 84 -12.20 8.03 -0.44
CA THR A 84 -12.16 8.58 0.93
C THR A 84 -12.20 10.10 0.91
#